data_AF-A0A524LS10-F1
#
_entry.id   AF-A0A524LS10-F1
#
_cell.length_a   1.000
_cell.length_b   1.000
_cell.length_c   1.000
_cell.angle_alpha   90.00
_cell.angle_beta   90.00
_cell.angle_gamma   90.00
#
_symmetry.space_group_name_H-M   'P 1'
#
loop_
_entity.id
_entity.type
_entity.pdbx_description
1 polymer ?
#
loop_
_entity_poly.entity_id
_entity_poly.type
_entity_poly.pdbx_seq_one_letter_code
_entity_poly.pdbx_strand_id
1 'polypeptide(L)'
;MKQPQIGIDEQKKERDIIIENLKEDLRTNFQRDKFITTQYLRDNYSEKELAILKRELDENRALRSHFIRALDYAIGLELNAVGSWIHLGDKLLIGHRDGPALLAYRIATEIDATNRWAWEGLVQTEPKLCESDSYWPRYYTVKENDPSPSSIHSETWMKFARRETDWSLKIRMITRAIQNGGDLNTIWKFIKEMGKQSIKLHQQIESNWAKMKKHEQSQQRKRTEKEQEEWFILDEVLDDSGEKAKSRECDEMRKEIFAIRE
;
A
#
# COMPACT_ATOMS: atom_id res chain seq x y z
N MET A 1 5.53 -10.85 -38.73
CA MET A 1 4.28 -10.24 -39.25
C MET A 1 4.44 -8.73 -39.19
N LYS A 2 4.16 -8.00 -40.28
CA LYS A 2 4.13 -6.54 -40.23
C LYS A 2 2.85 -6.11 -39.51
N GLN A 3 2.95 -5.21 -38.54
CA GLN A 3 1.76 -4.66 -37.89
C GLN A 3 0.86 -4.00 -38.94
N PRO A 4 -0.47 -4.14 -38.80
CA PRO A 4 -1.39 -3.44 -39.69
C PRO A 4 -1.15 -1.93 -39.55
N GLN A 5 -0.93 -1.25 -40.69
CA GLN A 5 -0.90 0.20 -40.72
C GLN A 5 -2.33 0.70 -40.57
N ILE A 6 -2.74 0.97 -39.34
CA ILE A 6 -3.98 1.66 -39.02
C ILE A 6 -3.85 3.08 -39.56
N GLY A 7 -4.84 3.53 -40.34
CA GLY A 7 -4.83 4.89 -40.89
C GLY A 7 -4.84 5.94 -39.78
N ILE A 8 -4.25 7.10 -40.03
CA ILE A 8 -4.22 8.23 -39.07
C ILE A 8 -5.63 8.57 -38.55
N ASP A 9 -6.66 8.43 -39.38
CA ASP A 9 -8.03 8.74 -39.01
C ASP A 9 -8.69 7.66 -38.15
N GLU A 10 -8.33 6.38 -38.34
CA GLU A 10 -8.76 5.29 -37.45
C GLU A 10 -8.10 5.41 -36.08
N GLN A 11 -6.81 5.77 -36.03
CA GLN A 11 -6.11 6.07 -34.79
C GLN A 11 -6.75 7.24 -34.04
N LYS A 12 -7.15 8.31 -34.75
CA LYS A 12 -7.90 9.43 -34.14
C LYS A 12 -9.24 8.99 -33.57
N LYS A 13 -9.97 8.12 -34.28
CA LYS A 13 -11.28 7.62 -33.83
C LYS A 13 -11.16 6.75 -32.58
N GLU A 14 -10.18 5.85 -32.55
CA GLU A 14 -9.91 5.00 -31.38
C GLU A 14 -9.44 5.85 -30.18
N ARG A 15 -8.59 6.85 -30.44
CA ARG A 15 -8.17 7.86 -29.46
C ARG A 15 -9.36 8.63 -28.86
N ASP A 16 -10.27 9.13 -29.68
CA ASP A 16 -11.41 9.94 -29.20
C ASP A 16 -12.35 9.10 -28.33
N ILE A 17 -12.49 7.80 -28.65
CA ILE A 17 -13.21 6.84 -27.81
C ILE A 17 -12.51 6.65 -26.46
N ILE A 18 -11.18 6.48 -26.44
CA ILE A 18 -10.41 6.34 -25.19
C ILE A 18 -10.53 7.60 -24.33
N ILE A 19 -10.44 8.79 -24.94
CA ILE A 19 -10.58 10.06 -24.24
C ILE A 19 -11.98 10.22 -23.66
N GLU A 20 -13.04 9.92 -24.41
CA GLU A 20 -14.41 10.00 -23.89
C GLU A 20 -14.66 8.93 -22.80
N ASN A 21 -14.12 7.73 -22.95
CA ASN A 21 -14.20 6.70 -21.90
C ASN A 21 -13.48 7.15 -20.62
N LEU A 22 -12.28 7.74 -20.74
CA LEU A 22 -11.56 8.29 -19.59
C LEU A 22 -12.31 9.46 -18.95
N LYS A 23 -12.88 10.37 -19.75
CA LYS A 23 -13.73 11.44 -19.23
C LYS A 23 -14.95 10.88 -18.51
N GLU A 24 -15.57 9.81 -19.03
CA GLU A 24 -16.74 9.19 -18.44
C GLU A 24 -16.40 8.39 -17.16
N ASP A 25 -15.28 7.68 -17.14
CA ASP A 25 -14.75 7.02 -15.94
C ASP A 25 -14.40 8.04 -14.86
N LEU A 26 -13.84 9.18 -15.23
CA LEU A 26 -13.60 10.30 -14.31
C LEU A 26 -14.91 10.93 -13.86
N ARG A 27 -15.94 11.03 -14.70
CA ARG A 27 -17.26 11.53 -14.28
C ARG A 27 -17.93 10.54 -13.32
N THR A 28 -17.93 9.25 -13.61
CA THR A 28 -18.65 8.23 -12.85
C THR A 28 -17.97 7.88 -11.54
N ASN A 29 -16.65 7.69 -11.54
CA ASN A 29 -15.90 7.38 -10.31
C ASN A 29 -15.86 8.58 -9.35
N PHE A 30 -15.78 9.82 -9.85
CA PHE A 30 -15.82 11.01 -8.99
C PHE A 30 -17.25 11.54 -8.70
N GLN A 31 -18.29 11.09 -9.41
CA GLN A 31 -19.69 11.34 -9.00
C GLN A 31 -20.13 10.42 -7.85
N ARG A 32 -19.43 9.31 -7.59
CA ARG A 32 -19.69 8.51 -6.38
C ARG A 32 -19.34 9.25 -5.09
N ASP A 33 -18.40 10.19 -5.12
CA ASP A 33 -18.12 11.13 -4.00
C ASP A 33 -19.26 12.12 -3.74
N LYS A 34 -20.23 12.22 -4.66
CA LYS A 34 -21.37 13.13 -4.56
C LYS A 34 -22.50 12.61 -3.67
N PHE A 35 -22.43 11.34 -3.23
CA PHE A 35 -23.52 10.72 -2.47
C PHE A 35 -23.41 10.80 -0.96
N ILE A 36 -22.30 11.33 -0.41
CA ILE A 36 -22.32 11.70 1.00
C ILE A 36 -22.88 13.11 1.10
N THR A 37 -24.20 13.22 1.27
CA THR A 37 -24.85 14.52 1.45
C THR A 37 -24.21 15.24 2.63
N THR A 38 -24.04 16.56 2.55
CA THR A 38 -23.54 17.40 3.65
C THR A 38 -24.32 17.20 4.95
N GLN A 39 -25.56 16.70 4.86
CA GLN A 39 -26.39 16.30 5.98
C GLN A 39 -25.88 14.99 6.61
N TYR A 40 -25.69 13.92 5.82
CA TYR A 40 -25.14 12.65 6.32
C TYR A 40 -23.75 12.81 6.96
N LEU A 41 -22.88 13.64 6.37
CA LEU A 41 -21.57 13.92 6.96
C LEU A 41 -21.68 14.64 8.31
N ARG A 42 -22.58 15.62 8.45
CA ARG A 42 -22.80 16.32 9.73
C ARG A 42 -23.40 15.42 10.80
N ASP A 43 -24.28 14.52 10.40
CA ASP A 43 -25.03 13.69 11.35
C ASP A 43 -24.19 12.50 11.86
N ASN A 44 -23.10 12.13 11.17
CA ASN A 44 -22.30 10.92 11.48
C ASN A 44 -20.83 11.18 11.84
N TYR A 45 -20.33 12.40 11.70
CA TYR A 45 -18.91 12.72 11.96
C TYR A 45 -18.76 13.95 12.85
N SER A 46 -17.74 13.93 13.71
CA SER A 46 -17.39 15.08 14.56
C SER A 46 -16.91 16.27 13.71
N GLU A 47 -16.98 17.49 14.25
CA GLU A 47 -16.49 18.69 13.55
C GLU A 47 -15.01 18.58 13.14
N LYS A 48 -14.20 17.86 13.92
CA LYS A 48 -12.79 17.61 13.62
C LYS A 48 -12.61 16.68 12.42
N GLU A 49 -13.39 15.61 12.33
CA GLU A 49 -13.39 14.70 11.17
C GLU A 49 -13.94 15.39 9.92
N LEU A 50 -14.96 16.23 10.07
CA LEU A 50 -15.48 17.06 8.98
C LEU A 50 -14.44 18.05 8.43
N ALA A 51 -13.58 18.61 9.28
CA ALA A 51 -12.51 19.49 8.85
C ALA A 51 -11.44 18.75 8.03
N ILE A 52 -11.13 17.50 8.42
CA ILE A 52 -10.21 16.62 7.67
C ILE A 52 -10.82 16.27 6.32
N LEU A 53 -12.07 15.80 6.29
CA LEU A 53 -12.78 15.43 5.05
C LEU A 53 -12.95 16.61 4.08
N LYS A 54 -13.20 17.82 4.60
CA LYS A 54 -13.25 19.04 3.76
C LYS A 54 -11.91 19.37 3.14
N ARG A 55 -10.82 19.25 3.91
CA ARG A 55 -9.46 19.46 3.41
C ARG A 55 -9.12 18.46 2.32
N GLU A 56 -9.42 17.18 2.52
CA GLU A 56 -9.23 16.12 1.51
C GLU A 56 -10.07 16.39 0.25
N LEU A 57 -11.30 16.86 0.40
CA LEU A 57 -12.17 17.22 -0.73
C LEU A 57 -11.62 18.41 -1.55
N ASP A 58 -11.10 19.43 -0.88
CA ASP A 58 -10.51 20.60 -1.55
C ASP A 58 -9.16 20.27 -2.20
N GLU A 59 -8.35 19.40 -1.57
CA GLU A 59 -7.15 18.81 -2.19
C GLU A 59 -7.52 18.00 -3.45
N ASN A 60 -8.59 17.21 -3.42
CA ASN A 60 -9.13 16.48 -4.58
C ASN A 60 -9.65 17.39 -5.69
N ARG A 61 -10.24 18.55 -5.37
CA ARG A 61 -10.66 19.55 -6.37
C ARG A 61 -9.46 20.21 -7.04
N ALA A 62 -8.43 20.56 -6.27
CA ALA A 62 -7.18 21.09 -6.80
C ALA A 62 -6.47 20.06 -7.71
N LEU A 63 -6.46 18.78 -7.30
CA LEU A 63 -5.98 17.64 -8.09
C LEU A 63 -6.68 17.55 -9.44
N ARG A 64 -8.02 17.63 -9.45
CA ARG A 64 -8.82 17.61 -10.68
C ARG A 64 -8.47 18.76 -11.63
N SER A 65 -8.32 19.97 -11.11
CA SER A 65 -7.96 21.15 -11.91
C SER A 65 -6.56 21.06 -12.53
N HIS A 66 -5.60 20.48 -11.79
CA HIS A 66 -4.25 20.28 -12.31
C HIS A 66 -4.19 19.14 -13.33
N PHE A 67 -4.91 18.05 -13.11
CA PHE A 67 -4.96 16.94 -14.06
C PHE A 67 -5.61 17.35 -15.38
N ILE A 68 -6.71 18.13 -15.34
CA ILE A 68 -7.33 18.69 -16.56
C ILE A 68 -6.34 19.58 -17.32
N ARG A 69 -5.64 20.48 -16.62
CA ARG A 69 -4.63 21.35 -17.27
C ARG A 69 -3.45 20.56 -17.85
N ALA A 70 -3.05 19.46 -17.20
CA ALA A 70 -1.97 18.61 -17.68
C ALA A 70 -2.40 17.75 -18.88
N LEU A 71 -3.66 17.31 -18.91
CA LEU A 71 -4.31 16.73 -20.09
C LEU A 71 -4.41 17.74 -21.23
N ASP A 72 -4.85 18.97 -20.97
CA ASP A 72 -4.91 20.04 -21.98
C ASP A 72 -3.51 20.34 -22.56
N TYR A 73 -2.48 20.28 -21.72
CA TYR A 73 -1.08 20.44 -22.13
C TYR A 73 -0.57 19.26 -22.98
N ALA A 74 -0.88 18.01 -22.60
CA ALA A 74 -0.54 16.83 -23.40
C ALA A 74 -1.32 16.76 -24.73
N ILE A 75 -2.58 17.21 -24.72
CA ILE A 75 -3.40 17.42 -25.92
C ILE A 75 -2.73 18.47 -26.83
N GLY A 76 -2.13 19.51 -26.26
CA GLY A 76 -1.40 20.55 -26.97
C GLY A 76 -0.03 20.15 -27.54
N LEU A 77 0.57 19.03 -27.10
CA LEU A 77 1.94 18.61 -27.45
C LEU A 77 2.00 17.40 -28.41
N GLU A 78 0.96 17.18 -29.21
CA GLU A 78 0.77 16.00 -30.07
C GLU A 78 0.56 14.69 -29.28
N LEU A 79 -0.71 14.26 -29.23
CA LEU A 79 -1.19 13.10 -28.48
C LEU A 79 -0.57 11.75 -28.85
N ASN A 80 0.14 11.64 -29.97
CA ASN A 80 0.83 10.42 -30.42
C ASN A 80 2.34 10.44 -30.11
N ALA A 81 2.86 11.52 -29.53
CA ALA A 81 4.25 11.58 -29.12
C ALA A 81 4.42 10.87 -27.77
N VAL A 82 5.00 9.66 -27.81
CA VAL A 82 5.33 8.86 -26.62
C VAL A 82 6.10 9.69 -25.59
N GLY A 83 7.04 10.52 -26.06
CA GLY A 83 7.83 11.42 -25.21
C GLY A 83 6.99 12.45 -24.45
N SER A 84 5.90 12.96 -25.03
CA SER A 84 5.01 13.92 -24.38
C SER A 84 4.27 13.28 -23.19
N TRP A 85 3.84 12.02 -23.34
CA TRP A 85 3.19 11.26 -22.27
C TRP A 85 4.17 10.82 -21.17
N ILE A 86 5.39 10.44 -21.54
CA ILE A 86 6.46 10.19 -20.56
C ILE A 86 6.76 11.45 -19.77
N HIS A 87 6.95 12.59 -20.45
CA HIS A 87 7.23 13.86 -19.78
C HIS A 87 6.08 14.29 -18.86
N LEU A 88 4.83 14.09 -19.27
CA LEU A 88 3.67 14.30 -18.42
C LEU A 88 3.71 13.39 -17.19
N GLY A 89 3.98 12.11 -17.38
CA GLY A 89 4.17 11.14 -16.30
C GLY A 89 5.24 11.58 -15.31
N ASP A 90 6.40 12.04 -15.79
CA ASP A 90 7.51 12.53 -14.97
C ASP A 90 7.08 13.73 -14.12
N LYS A 91 6.41 14.72 -14.75
CA LYS A 91 5.91 15.92 -14.06
C LYS A 91 4.87 15.58 -13.00
N LEU A 92 3.97 14.64 -13.29
CA LEU A 92 2.95 14.17 -12.36
C LEU A 92 3.59 13.40 -11.19
N LEU A 93 4.59 12.58 -11.47
CA LEU A 93 5.32 11.80 -10.47
C LEU A 93 6.11 12.70 -9.51
N ILE A 94 6.77 13.76 -10.03
CA ILE A 94 7.43 14.79 -9.21
C ILE A 94 6.41 15.53 -8.32
N GLY A 95 5.20 15.74 -8.82
CA GLY A 95 4.09 16.33 -8.07
C GLY A 95 3.41 15.38 -7.08
N HIS A 96 3.93 14.18 -6.85
CA HIS A 96 3.31 13.13 -6.04
C HIS A 96 1.87 12.82 -6.48
N ARG A 97 1.67 12.71 -7.81
CA ARG A 97 0.40 12.38 -8.45
C ARG A 97 0.50 11.01 -9.11
N ASP A 98 0.69 9.98 -8.28
CA ASP A 98 1.10 8.65 -8.76
C ASP A 98 0.04 7.98 -9.66
N GLY A 99 -1.26 8.12 -9.35
CA GLY A 99 -2.37 7.61 -10.19
C GLY A 99 -2.36 8.17 -11.62
N PRO A 100 -2.46 9.50 -11.76
CA PRO A 100 -2.29 10.19 -13.03
C PRO A 100 -0.98 9.88 -13.76
N ALA A 101 0.15 9.80 -13.04
CA ALA A 101 1.44 9.48 -13.63
C ALA A 101 1.44 8.06 -14.23
N LEU A 102 0.90 7.07 -13.51
CA LEU A 102 0.78 5.70 -13.98
C LEU A 102 -0.04 5.64 -15.28
N LEU A 103 -1.16 6.37 -15.33
CA LEU A 103 -1.99 6.43 -16.53
C LEU A 103 -1.24 7.04 -17.71
N ALA A 104 -0.50 8.14 -17.50
CA ALA A 104 0.30 8.77 -18.55
C ALA A 104 1.36 7.81 -19.11
N TYR A 105 2.10 7.12 -18.25
CA TYR A 105 3.06 6.10 -18.70
C TYR A 105 2.38 4.91 -19.37
N ARG A 106 1.19 4.52 -18.93
CA ARG A 106 0.43 3.45 -19.57
C ARG A 106 0.02 3.82 -20.99
N ILE A 107 -0.51 5.02 -21.18
CA ILE A 107 -0.82 5.55 -22.52
C ILE A 107 0.46 5.59 -23.37
N ALA A 108 1.58 6.03 -22.82
CA ALA A 108 2.87 5.97 -23.52
C ALA A 108 3.23 4.54 -23.98
N THR A 109 3.01 3.52 -23.15
CA THR A 109 3.23 2.10 -23.52
C THR A 109 2.20 1.56 -24.51
N GLU A 110 1.00 2.12 -24.57
CA GLU A 110 0.00 1.74 -25.57
C GLU A 110 0.32 2.35 -26.95
N ILE A 111 0.86 3.58 -26.98
CA ILE A 111 1.30 4.25 -28.20
C ILE A 111 2.57 3.58 -28.77
N ASP A 112 3.56 3.31 -27.92
CA ASP A 112 4.77 2.57 -28.30
C ASP A 112 5.15 1.60 -27.19
N ALA A 113 4.73 0.36 -27.39
CA ALA A 113 5.04 -0.74 -26.50
C ALA A 113 6.56 -0.94 -26.36
N THR A 114 7.38 -0.57 -27.34
CA THR A 114 8.84 -0.75 -27.31
C THR A 114 9.59 0.34 -26.55
N ASN A 115 8.90 1.40 -26.12
CA ASN A 115 9.54 2.51 -25.45
C ASN A 115 9.95 2.16 -24.01
N ARG A 116 11.25 1.97 -23.79
CA ARG A 116 11.81 1.62 -22.49
C ARG A 116 11.46 2.61 -21.36
N TRP A 117 11.46 3.91 -21.65
CA TRP A 117 11.24 4.93 -20.62
C TRP A 117 9.80 4.95 -20.11
N ALA A 118 8.81 4.68 -20.97
CA ALA A 118 7.43 4.51 -20.56
C ALA A 118 7.26 3.36 -19.56
N TRP A 119 7.89 2.21 -19.83
CA TRP A 119 7.87 1.06 -18.90
C TRP A 119 8.64 1.32 -17.61
N GLU A 120 9.77 2.02 -17.68
CA GLU A 120 10.51 2.42 -16.50
C GLU A 120 9.66 3.34 -15.60
N GLY A 121 8.96 4.31 -16.19
CA GLY A 121 8.00 5.16 -15.49
C GLY A 121 6.86 4.36 -14.85
N LEU A 122 6.29 3.38 -15.55
CA LEU A 122 5.28 2.46 -14.98
C LEU A 122 5.83 1.73 -13.74
N VAL A 123 6.99 1.08 -13.87
CA VAL A 123 7.60 0.30 -12.79
C VAL A 123 7.97 1.16 -11.59
N GLN A 124 8.37 2.43 -11.80
CA GLN A 124 8.64 3.35 -10.71
C GLN A 124 7.38 3.89 -10.03
N THR A 125 6.28 4.00 -10.76
CA THR A 125 5.03 4.59 -10.26
C THR A 125 4.12 3.56 -9.60
N GLU A 126 4.15 2.31 -10.07
CA GLU A 126 3.31 1.21 -9.57
C GLU A 126 3.48 0.95 -8.05
N PRO A 127 4.71 0.90 -7.49
CA PRO A 127 4.91 0.72 -6.05
C PRO A 127 4.28 1.85 -5.20
N LYS A 128 4.38 3.10 -5.68
CA LYS A 128 3.86 4.28 -4.96
C LYS A 128 2.33 4.25 -4.84
N LEU A 129 1.65 3.70 -5.84
CA LEU A 129 0.21 3.47 -5.80
C LEU A 129 -0.18 2.30 -4.88
N CYS A 130 0.70 1.30 -4.72
CA CYS A 130 0.47 0.21 -3.77
C CYS A 130 0.67 0.64 -2.30
N GLU A 131 1.53 1.61 -2.02
CA GLU A 131 1.63 2.21 -0.68
C GLU A 131 0.34 2.96 -0.29
N SER A 132 -0.39 3.50 -1.27
CA SER A 132 -1.74 4.03 -1.10
C SER A 132 -2.80 2.99 -1.49
N ASP A 133 -3.05 1.99 -0.64
CA ASP A 133 -3.94 0.83 -0.84
C ASP A 133 -5.39 1.14 -1.35
N SER A 134 -5.77 2.41 -1.52
CA SER A 134 -7.06 2.91 -1.98
C SER A 134 -7.29 2.84 -3.50
N TYR A 135 -6.27 2.75 -4.35
CA TYR A 135 -6.43 3.04 -5.79
C TYR A 135 -6.10 1.89 -6.76
N TRP A 136 -5.89 0.66 -6.27
CA TRP A 136 -5.56 -0.43 -7.19
C TRP A 136 -6.79 -0.88 -8.03
N PRO A 137 -6.68 -0.92 -9.38
CA PRO A 137 -7.67 -1.62 -10.18
C PRO A 137 -7.56 -3.11 -9.87
N ARG A 138 -8.63 -3.71 -9.35
CA ARG A 138 -8.78 -5.17 -9.20
C ARG A 138 -8.25 -5.85 -10.46
N TYR A 139 -7.25 -6.71 -10.27
CA TYR A 139 -6.63 -7.56 -11.28
C TYR A 139 -7.48 -7.72 -12.54
N TYR A 140 -7.13 -7.01 -13.61
CA TYR A 140 -7.63 -7.37 -14.92
C TYR A 140 -6.94 -8.67 -15.34
N THR A 141 -7.74 -9.59 -15.87
CA THR A 141 -7.26 -10.81 -16.50
C THR A 141 -6.16 -10.48 -17.51
N VAL A 142 -5.09 -11.27 -17.47
CA VAL A 142 -4.03 -11.29 -18.48
C VAL A 142 -4.71 -11.27 -19.85
N LYS A 143 -4.61 -10.17 -20.60
CA LYS A 143 -4.99 -10.20 -22.01
C LYS A 143 -4.05 -11.19 -22.69
N GLU A 144 -4.59 -12.09 -23.53
CA GLU A 144 -3.80 -13.07 -24.31
C GLU A 144 -2.70 -12.41 -25.17
N ASN A 145 -2.78 -11.10 -25.40
CA ASN A 145 -1.79 -10.28 -26.08
C ASN A 145 -1.13 -9.29 -25.12
N ASP A 146 -0.11 -9.76 -24.42
CA ASP A 146 0.72 -8.95 -23.54
C ASP A 146 1.58 -7.96 -24.36
N PRO A 147 1.37 -6.63 -24.23
CA PRO A 147 2.09 -5.64 -25.03
C PRO A 147 3.48 -5.32 -24.48
N SER A 148 3.97 -5.96 -23.40
CA SER A 148 5.34 -5.71 -22.96
C SER A 148 6.33 -6.03 -24.07
N PRO A 149 7.28 -5.14 -24.36
CA PRO A 149 8.12 -5.29 -25.51
C PRO A 149 9.08 -6.44 -25.28
N SER A 150 9.27 -7.24 -26.33
CA SER A 150 10.24 -8.33 -26.37
C SER A 150 11.68 -7.89 -26.02
N SER A 151 11.95 -6.58 -26.05
CA SER A 151 13.23 -5.96 -25.67
C SER A 151 13.45 -5.81 -24.17
N ILE A 152 12.40 -5.81 -23.33
CA ILE A 152 12.57 -5.90 -21.88
C ILE A 152 12.74 -7.37 -21.53
N HIS A 153 13.99 -7.81 -21.65
CA HIS A 153 14.36 -9.19 -21.39
C HIS A 153 14.05 -9.57 -19.94
N SER A 154 13.69 -10.83 -19.75
CA SER A 154 13.52 -11.46 -18.44
C SER A 154 14.65 -11.14 -17.46
N GLU A 155 15.88 -10.97 -17.94
CA GLU A 155 17.03 -10.60 -17.13
C GLU A 155 16.90 -9.21 -16.47
N THR A 156 16.26 -8.25 -17.15
CA THR A 156 16.01 -6.91 -16.62
C THR A 156 15.01 -6.97 -15.46
N TRP A 157 13.93 -7.73 -15.62
CA TRP A 157 12.98 -8.01 -14.54
C TRP A 157 13.62 -8.72 -13.37
N MET A 158 14.52 -9.68 -13.63
CA MET A 158 15.28 -10.35 -12.58
C MET A 158 16.27 -9.43 -11.86
N LYS A 159 16.88 -8.45 -12.56
CA LYS A 159 17.74 -7.43 -11.94
C LYS A 159 16.95 -6.54 -10.99
N PHE A 160 15.73 -6.15 -11.35
CA PHE A 160 14.84 -5.41 -10.46
C PHE A 160 14.42 -6.27 -9.26
N ALA A 161 13.98 -7.52 -9.50
CA ALA A 161 13.57 -8.43 -8.44
C ALA A 161 14.69 -8.68 -7.41
N ARG A 162 15.96 -8.69 -7.83
CA ARG A 162 17.11 -8.85 -6.91
C ARG A 162 17.34 -7.66 -6.00
N ARG A 163 16.99 -6.44 -6.42
CA ARG A 163 17.18 -5.20 -5.66
C ARG A 163 16.00 -4.87 -4.77
N GLU A 164 14.82 -5.37 -5.14
CA GLU A 164 13.59 -5.13 -4.40
C GLU A 164 13.67 -5.74 -2.99
N THR A 165 13.16 -5.03 -1.99
CA THR A 165 13.07 -5.51 -0.61
C THR A 165 11.67 -6.02 -0.28
N ASP A 166 10.64 -5.46 -0.93
CA ASP A 166 9.26 -5.91 -0.77
C ASP A 166 9.04 -7.28 -1.44
N TRP A 167 8.47 -8.22 -0.68
CA TRP A 167 8.28 -9.59 -1.14
C TRP A 167 7.23 -9.70 -2.25
N SER A 168 6.18 -8.89 -2.20
CA SER A 168 5.08 -8.93 -3.16
C SER A 168 5.55 -8.40 -4.51
N LEU A 169 6.22 -7.25 -4.52
CA LEU A 169 6.80 -6.64 -5.72
C LEU A 169 7.86 -7.54 -6.35
N LYS A 170 8.72 -8.13 -5.52
CA LYS A 170 9.71 -9.10 -5.98
C LYS A 170 9.08 -10.30 -6.69
N ILE A 171 8.01 -10.88 -6.14
CA ILE A 171 7.28 -11.98 -6.78
C ILE A 171 6.66 -11.54 -8.11
N ARG A 172 6.09 -10.34 -8.19
CA ARG A 172 5.53 -9.81 -9.44
C ARG A 172 6.58 -9.66 -10.54
N MET A 173 7.74 -9.09 -10.20
CA MET A 173 8.86 -8.96 -11.14
C MET A 173 9.37 -10.32 -11.61
N ILE A 174 9.44 -11.32 -10.73
CA ILE A 174 9.80 -12.69 -11.11
C ILE A 174 8.78 -13.30 -12.07
N THR A 175 7.48 -13.18 -11.76
CA THR A 175 6.40 -13.65 -12.64
C THR A 175 6.51 -13.00 -14.02
N ARG A 176 6.85 -11.72 -14.06
CA ARG A 176 7.07 -10.99 -15.31
C ARG A 176 8.30 -11.49 -16.07
N ALA A 177 9.37 -11.84 -15.38
CA ALA A 177 10.54 -12.48 -15.97
C ALA A 177 10.22 -13.86 -16.58
N ILE A 178 9.36 -14.64 -15.93
CA ILE A 178 8.87 -15.94 -16.45
C ILE A 178 8.06 -15.73 -17.73
N GLN A 179 7.10 -14.80 -17.70
CA GLN A 179 6.23 -14.48 -18.85
C GLN A 179 7.04 -14.03 -20.07
N ASN A 180 8.16 -13.34 -19.87
CA ASN A 180 9.06 -12.88 -20.93
C ASN A 180 10.13 -13.93 -21.32
N GLY A 181 9.84 -15.22 -21.12
CA GLY A 181 10.70 -16.32 -21.58
C GLY A 181 12.03 -16.43 -20.85
N GLY A 182 12.10 -16.00 -19.58
CA GLY A 182 13.30 -16.13 -18.78
C GLY A 182 13.74 -17.56 -18.54
N ASP A 183 15.04 -17.75 -18.36
CA ASP A 183 15.59 -19.06 -17.98
C ASP A 183 14.98 -19.51 -16.65
N LEU A 184 14.07 -20.48 -16.75
CA LEU A 184 13.34 -21.03 -15.62
C LEU A 184 14.29 -21.59 -14.56
N ASN A 185 15.46 -22.13 -14.93
CA ASN A 185 16.41 -22.64 -13.96
C ASN A 185 17.00 -21.53 -13.09
N THR A 186 17.41 -20.41 -13.70
CA THR A 186 17.87 -19.22 -12.99
C THR A 186 16.78 -18.64 -12.09
N ILE A 187 15.54 -18.57 -12.59
CA ILE A 187 14.39 -18.05 -11.85
C ILE A 187 14.07 -18.96 -10.65
N TRP A 188 13.99 -20.28 -10.85
CA TRP A 188 13.73 -21.24 -9.78
C TRP A 188 14.83 -21.25 -8.73
N LYS A 189 16.10 -21.11 -9.13
CA LYS A 189 17.22 -20.97 -8.19
C LYS A 189 17.04 -19.72 -7.32
N PHE A 190 16.61 -18.61 -7.91
CA PHE A 190 16.34 -17.38 -7.17
C PHE A 190 15.16 -17.54 -6.20
N ILE A 191 14.04 -18.12 -6.64
CA ILE A 191 12.87 -18.41 -5.79
C ILE A 191 13.24 -19.33 -4.62
N LYS A 192 14.04 -20.37 -4.86
CA LYS A 192 14.52 -21.28 -3.80
C LYS A 192 15.36 -20.56 -2.76
N GLU A 193 16.28 -19.69 -3.21
CA GLU A 193 17.12 -18.92 -2.30
C GLU A 193 16.30 -17.93 -1.46
N MET A 194 15.34 -17.27 -2.09
CA MET A 194 14.33 -16.47 -1.42
C MET A 194 13.58 -17.28 -0.34
N GLY A 195 13.06 -18.46 -0.68
CA GLY A 195 12.36 -19.32 0.28
C GLY A 195 13.22 -19.66 1.50
N LYS A 196 14.51 -19.95 1.31
CA LYS A 196 15.45 -20.20 2.42
C LYS A 196 15.64 -18.98 3.31
N GLN A 197 15.77 -17.79 2.73
CA GLN A 197 15.91 -16.54 3.48
C GLN A 197 14.66 -16.24 4.30
N SER A 198 13.47 -16.44 3.73
CA SER A 198 12.19 -16.26 4.42
C SER A 198 12.04 -17.22 5.61
N ILE A 199 12.36 -18.51 5.43
CA ILE A 199 12.35 -19.49 6.53
C ILE A 199 13.31 -19.07 7.65
N LYS A 200 14.53 -18.65 7.31
CA LYS A 200 15.52 -18.20 8.30
C LYS A 200 15.04 -16.98 9.09
N LEU A 201 14.42 -16.01 8.40
CA LEU A 201 13.85 -14.83 9.04
C LEU A 201 12.69 -15.20 9.98
N HIS A 202 11.80 -16.10 9.55
CA HIS A 202 10.69 -16.58 10.36
C HIS A 202 11.18 -17.27 11.64
N GLN A 203 12.15 -18.18 11.53
CA GLN A 203 12.78 -18.84 12.68
C GLN A 203 13.43 -17.84 13.65
N GLN A 204 14.03 -16.76 13.13
CA GLN A 204 14.60 -15.71 13.96
C GLN A 204 13.52 -14.91 14.70
N ILE A 205 12.40 -14.59 14.04
CA ILE A 205 11.26 -13.91 14.66
C ILE A 205 10.66 -14.78 15.77
N GLU A 206 10.42 -16.06 15.51
CA GLU A 206 9.91 -17.01 16.52
C GLU A 206 10.87 -17.12 17.72
N SER A 207 12.18 -17.19 17.46
CA SER A 207 13.19 -17.23 18.53
C SER A 207 13.17 -15.95 19.38
N ASN A 208 13.05 -14.78 18.75
CA ASN A 208 12.97 -13.51 19.44
C ASN A 208 11.67 -13.37 20.25
N TRP A 209 10.55 -13.78 19.68
CA TRP A 209 9.25 -13.78 20.36
C TRP A 209 9.26 -14.71 21.59
N ALA A 210 9.85 -15.91 21.47
CA ALA A 210 10.01 -16.83 22.59
C ALA A 210 10.89 -16.24 23.72
N LYS A 211 11.97 -15.51 23.38
CA LYS A 211 12.80 -14.80 24.38
C LYS A 211 12.02 -13.69 25.08
N MET A 212 11.26 -12.91 24.32
CA MET A 212 10.41 -11.82 24.84
C MET A 212 9.35 -12.37 25.82
N LYS A 213 8.67 -13.46 25.45
CA LYS A 213 7.67 -14.12 26.31
C LYS A 213 8.27 -14.66 27.60
N LYS A 214 9.49 -15.24 27.55
CA LYS A 214 10.22 -15.65 28.77
C LYS A 214 10.59 -14.47 29.67
N HIS A 215 11.00 -13.35 29.07
CA HIS A 215 11.30 -12.13 29.81
C HIS A 215 10.04 -11.58 30.50
N GLU A 216 8.93 -11.47 29.77
CA GLU A 216 7.63 -11.03 30.30
C GLU A 216 7.15 -11.93 31.45
N GLN A 217 7.24 -13.25 31.29
CA GLN A 217 6.92 -14.19 32.37
C GLN A 217 7.82 -14.01 33.59
N SER A 218 9.12 -13.75 33.40
CA SER A 218 10.03 -13.47 34.51
C SER A 218 9.69 -12.15 35.22
N GLN A 219 9.29 -11.11 34.48
CA GLN A 219 8.85 -9.85 35.06
C GLN A 219 7.54 -10.02 35.83
N GLN A 220 6.60 -10.80 35.30
CA GLN A 220 5.34 -11.10 35.97
C GLN A 220 5.57 -11.85 37.28
N ARG A 221 6.50 -12.83 37.30
CA ARG A 221 6.89 -13.54 38.53
C ARG A 221 7.49 -12.61 39.58
N LYS A 222 8.40 -11.72 39.18
CA LYS A 222 8.99 -10.73 40.10
C LYS A 222 7.94 -9.78 40.68
N ARG A 223 6.95 -9.38 39.87
CA ARG A 223 5.82 -8.57 40.34
C ARG A 223 4.98 -9.33 41.36
N THR A 224 4.63 -10.59 41.07
CA THR A 224 3.86 -11.41 42.02
C THR A 224 4.64 -11.73 43.30
N GLU A 225 5.95 -11.96 43.22
CA GLU A 225 6.81 -12.17 44.39
C GLU A 225 6.88 -10.90 45.24
N LYS A 226 7.10 -9.73 44.62
CA LYS A 226 7.09 -8.45 45.33
C LYS A 226 5.74 -8.15 45.98
N GLU A 227 4.63 -8.41 45.28
CA GLU A 227 3.30 -8.27 45.87
C GLU A 227 3.12 -9.21 47.07
N GLN A 228 3.56 -10.47 46.97
CA GLN A 228 3.50 -11.41 48.09
C GLN A 228 4.35 -10.96 49.29
N GLU A 229 5.54 -10.40 49.07
CA GLU A 229 6.38 -9.80 50.12
C GLU A 229 5.68 -8.59 50.77
N GLU A 230 5.06 -7.71 49.99
CA GLU A 230 4.28 -6.57 50.51
C GLU A 230 3.09 -7.03 51.37
N TRP A 231 2.37 -8.08 50.95
CA TRP A 231 1.30 -8.69 51.74
C TRP A 231 1.81 -9.32 53.04
N PHE A 232 2.94 -10.02 53.00
CA PHE A 232 3.54 -10.63 54.19
C PHE A 232 3.91 -9.58 55.24
N ILE A 233 4.53 -8.47 54.82
CA ILE A 233 4.88 -7.35 55.72
C ILE A 233 3.62 -6.72 56.33
N LEU A 234 2.56 -6.53 55.53
CA LEU A 234 1.29 -5.99 56.04
C LEU A 234 0.68 -6.88 57.13
N ASP A 235 0.71 -8.20 56.94
CA ASP A 235 0.20 -9.16 57.93
C ASP A 235 1.02 -9.12 59.23
N GLU A 236 2.36 -9.05 59.14
CA GLU A 236 3.25 -8.95 60.30
C GLU A 236 3.02 -7.66 61.11
N VAL A 237 2.85 -6.51 60.43
CA VAL A 237 2.52 -5.23 61.07
C VAL A 237 1.15 -5.27 61.77
N LEU A 238 0.18 -5.98 61.21
CA LEU A 238 -1.14 -6.12 61.80
C LEU A 238 -1.13 -7.00 63.06
N ASP A 239 -0.36 -8.09 63.07
CA ASP A 239 -0.25 -9.00 64.22
C ASP A 239 0.41 -8.34 65.44
N ASP A 240 1.46 -7.54 65.23
CA ASP A 240 2.16 -6.83 66.31
C ASP A 240 1.33 -5.71 66.96
N SER A 241 0.31 -5.20 66.26
CA SER A 241 -0.51 -4.09 66.76
C SER A 241 -1.46 -4.48 67.91
N GLY A 242 -1.61 -5.77 68.23
CA GLY A 242 -2.34 -6.27 69.41
C GLY A 242 -3.84 -5.94 69.49
N GLU A 243 -4.40 -5.21 68.53
CA GLU A 243 -5.78 -4.72 68.56
C GLU A 243 -6.73 -5.67 67.80
N LYS A 244 -7.29 -6.65 68.52
CA LYS A 244 -8.41 -7.50 68.05
C LYS A 244 -9.64 -6.73 67.54
N ALA A 245 -9.71 -5.41 67.74
CA ALA A 245 -10.80 -4.56 67.28
C ALA A 245 -10.68 -4.08 65.80
N LYS A 246 -9.49 -4.12 65.18
CA LYS A 246 -9.29 -3.67 63.77
C LYS A 246 -9.50 -4.74 62.70
N SER A 247 -9.82 -5.98 63.10
CA SER A 247 -10.01 -7.12 62.19
C SER A 247 -11.12 -6.89 61.15
N ARG A 248 -12.21 -6.17 61.47
CA ARG A 248 -13.31 -5.92 60.52
C ARG A 248 -12.95 -4.93 59.41
N GLU A 249 -12.28 -3.82 59.74
CA GLU A 249 -11.84 -2.85 58.73
C GLU A 249 -10.75 -3.43 57.82
N CYS A 250 -9.88 -4.28 58.36
CA CYS A 250 -8.90 -4.99 57.54
C CYS A 250 -9.54 -6.01 56.59
N ASP A 251 -10.58 -6.71 57.02
CA ASP A 251 -11.32 -7.64 56.15
C ASP A 251 -12.13 -6.90 55.06
N GLU A 252 -12.66 -5.71 55.35
CA GLU A 252 -13.30 -4.84 54.34
C GLU A 252 -12.29 -4.27 53.34
N MET A 253 -11.13 -3.77 53.79
CA MET A 253 -10.06 -3.34 52.90
C MET A 253 -9.54 -4.48 52.02
N ARG A 254 -9.40 -5.70 52.56
CA ARG A 254 -9.03 -6.88 51.75
C ARG A 254 -10.06 -7.17 50.67
N LYS A 255 -11.36 -7.06 50.98
CA LYS A 255 -12.44 -7.25 50.00
C LYS A 255 -12.46 -6.15 48.93
N GLU A 256 -12.25 -4.88 49.29
CA GLU A 256 -12.17 -3.78 48.32
C GLU A 256 -10.96 -3.92 47.40
N ILE A 257 -9.79 -4.30 47.92
CA ILE A 257 -8.59 -4.53 47.11
C ILE A 257 -8.79 -5.72 46.15
N PHE A 258 -9.46 -6.78 46.58
CA PHE A 258 -9.83 -7.90 45.69
C PHE A 258 -10.84 -7.48 44.62
N ALA A 259 -11.84 -6.67 44.98
CA ALA A 259 -12.87 -6.20 44.04
C ALA A 259 -12.34 -5.22 42.98
N ILE A 260 -11.24 -4.50 43.25
CA ILE A 260 -10.57 -3.63 42.26
C ILE A 260 -9.72 -4.45 41.26
N ARG A 261 -9.38 -5.69 41.61
CA ARG A 261 -8.50 -6.56 40.80
C ARG A 261 -9.24 -7.51 39.84
N GLU A 262 -10.53 -7.79 40.08
CA GLU A 262 -11.42 -8.51 39.15
C GLU A 262 -12.00 -7.58 38.08
#